data_AF-C6RFW4-F1
#
_entry.id   AF-C6RFW4-F1
#
_cell.length_a   1.000
_cell.length_b   1.000
_cell.length_c   1.000
_cell.angle_alpha   90.00
_cell.angle_beta   90.00
_cell.angle_gamma   90.00
#
_symmetry.space_group_name_H-M   'P 1'
#
loop_
_entity.id
_entity.type
_entity.pdbx_description
1 polymer ?
#
loop_
_entity_poly.entity_id
_entity_poly.type
_entity_poly.pdbx_seq_one_letter_code
_entity_poly.pdbx_strand_id
1 'polypeptide(L)'
;MEYFKPFFVKIGERARDDDRTSAHEQIIVPLLQNVLAAYVYNGRKDSIVGAFGSVEHPLNLSEFSFIVRERSKFRLDLARECVNGAEIFWNACSFRRGSVVVLLEGEFDPAPILRRCTEISIDETPNMGNSPAATKLAKRAMSEGRIAVLFSASNGIEWMDIYAPEAVQDKISKLADEINGDEI
;
A
#
# COMPACT_ATOMS: atom_id res chain seq x y z
N MET A 1 -26.14 -3.63 5.45
CA MET A 1 -24.82 -2.98 5.51
C MET A 1 -24.27 -3.01 4.11
N GLU A 2 -24.24 -1.87 3.45
CA GLU A 2 -23.62 -1.73 2.14
C GLU A 2 -22.14 -2.11 2.26
N TYR A 3 -21.65 -2.91 1.32
CA TYR A 3 -20.29 -3.44 1.39
C TYR A 3 -19.34 -2.29 1.06
N PHE A 4 -18.58 -1.80 2.05
CA PHE A 4 -17.59 -0.74 1.83
C PHE A 4 -16.58 -1.17 0.75
N LYS A 5 -16.37 -0.29 -0.23
CA LYS A 5 -15.40 -0.43 -1.31
C LYS A 5 -14.24 0.56 -1.03
N PRO A 6 -12.98 0.11 -0.98
CA PRO A 6 -11.85 1.01 -0.79
C PRO A 6 -11.65 1.89 -2.04
N PHE A 7 -10.88 2.97 -1.88
CA PHE A 7 -10.41 3.72 -3.02
C PHE A 7 -9.25 2.99 -3.68
N PHE A 8 -9.25 2.93 -5.01
CA PHE A 8 -8.15 2.45 -5.83
C PHE A 8 -7.43 3.65 -6.43
N VAL A 9 -6.16 3.84 -6.07
CA VAL A 9 -5.40 5.04 -6.44
C VAL A 9 -4.24 4.66 -7.34
N LYS A 10 -4.21 5.23 -8.54
CA LYS A 10 -3.08 5.14 -9.45
C LYS A 10 -2.04 6.17 -9.05
N ILE A 11 -0.86 5.72 -8.68
CA ILE A 11 0.23 6.62 -8.26
C ILE A 11 0.97 7.17 -9.47
N GLY A 12 1.22 6.34 -10.48
CA GLY A 12 1.94 6.75 -11.68
C GLY A 12 2.16 5.57 -12.63
N GLU A 13 3.17 5.70 -13.50
CA GLU A 13 3.58 4.60 -14.36
C GLU A 13 4.30 3.49 -13.58
N ARG A 14 4.27 2.29 -14.16
CA ARG A 14 4.94 1.12 -13.60
C ARG A 14 6.46 1.32 -13.53
N ALA A 15 7.00 1.22 -12.32
CA ALA A 15 8.44 1.20 -12.08
C ALA A 15 9.02 -0.21 -12.36
N ARG A 16 10.26 -0.29 -12.87
CA ARG A 16 11.01 -1.55 -12.94
C ARG A 16 11.65 -1.85 -11.59
N ASP A 17 12.15 -3.08 -11.43
CA ASP A 17 12.69 -3.62 -10.17
C ASP A 17 13.56 -2.61 -9.41
N ASP A 18 14.65 -2.10 -9.99
CA ASP A 18 15.57 -1.16 -9.30
C ASP A 18 15.30 0.32 -9.61
N ASP A 19 14.19 0.66 -10.29
CA ASP A 19 13.91 2.04 -10.66
C ASP A 19 13.51 2.88 -9.43
N ARG A 20 14.33 3.90 -9.14
CA ARG A 20 13.96 4.93 -8.18
C ARG A 20 13.06 5.97 -8.85
N THR A 21 11.81 6.03 -8.40
CA THR A 21 10.81 7.01 -8.86
C THR A 21 10.52 8.07 -7.81
N SER A 22 9.95 9.21 -8.22
CA SER A 22 9.49 10.26 -7.30
C SER A 22 8.45 9.75 -6.29
N ALA A 23 7.69 8.70 -6.63
CA ALA A 23 6.69 8.11 -5.73
C ALA A 23 7.31 7.56 -4.43
N HIS A 24 8.55 7.09 -4.46
CA HIS A 24 9.25 6.64 -3.25
C HIS A 24 9.38 7.77 -2.23
N GLU A 25 9.77 8.96 -2.70
CA GLU A 25 10.02 10.13 -1.86
C GLU A 25 8.74 10.92 -1.57
N GLN A 26 7.80 10.96 -2.52
CA GLN A 26 6.59 11.80 -2.43
C GLN A 26 5.37 11.06 -1.86
N ILE A 27 5.37 9.73 -1.89
CA ILE A 27 4.25 8.90 -1.41
C ILE A 27 4.70 8.00 -0.27
N ILE A 28 5.66 7.09 -0.51
CA ILE A 28 6.02 6.06 0.48
C ILE A 28 6.65 6.69 1.73
N VAL A 29 7.64 7.58 1.56
CA VAL A 29 8.31 8.23 2.70
C VAL A 29 7.31 9.01 3.58
N PRO A 30 6.44 9.89 3.04
CA PRO A 30 5.44 10.59 3.86
C PRO A 30 4.46 9.67 4.56
N LEU A 31 4.04 8.57 3.91
CA LEU A 31 3.19 7.56 4.55
C LEU A 31 3.91 6.92 5.74
N LEU A 32 5.18 6.53 5.57
CA LEU A 32 5.98 5.90 6.64
C LEU A 32 6.39 6.89 7.74
N GLN A 33 6.43 8.19 7.48
CA GLN A 33 6.68 9.20 8.52
C GLN A 33 5.48 9.40 9.46
N ASN A 34 4.26 9.11 8.99
CA ASN A 34 3.01 9.29 9.76
C ASN A 34 2.39 7.96 10.20
N VAL A 35 3.12 6.86 10.03
CA VAL A 35 2.62 5.51 10.26
C VAL A 35 2.53 5.16 11.74
N LEU A 36 1.46 4.46 12.11
CA LEU A 36 1.30 3.83 13.41
C LEU A 36 1.97 2.46 13.46
N ALA A 37 1.75 1.68 12.41
CA ALA A 37 2.40 0.39 12.18
C ALA A 37 2.30 0.03 10.71
N ALA A 38 3.32 -0.66 10.19
CA ALA A 38 3.26 -1.26 8.87
C ALA A 38 3.59 -2.75 8.90
N TYR A 39 2.85 -3.52 8.11
CA TYR A 39 2.94 -4.97 8.07
C TYR A 39 3.10 -5.47 6.64
N VAL A 40 3.81 -6.58 6.49
CA VAL A 40 3.98 -7.26 5.20
C VAL A 40 3.36 -8.65 5.28
N TYR A 41 2.49 -8.94 4.33
CA TYR A 41 1.85 -10.24 4.13
C TYR A 41 2.42 -10.88 2.86
N ASN A 42 3.20 -11.95 3.00
CA ASN A 42 3.92 -12.58 1.88
C ASN A 42 3.08 -13.65 1.12
N GLY A 43 1.75 -13.54 1.14
CA GLY A 43 0.84 -14.46 0.44
C GLY A 43 0.69 -15.87 1.00
N ARG A 44 1.76 -16.40 1.60
CA ARG A 44 1.82 -17.70 2.24
C ARG A 44 2.24 -17.53 3.69
N LYS A 45 1.51 -18.18 4.58
CA LYS A 45 1.83 -18.22 6.01
C LYS A 45 3.26 -18.74 6.17
N ASP A 46 4.08 -18.01 6.92
CA ASP A 46 5.46 -18.37 7.26
C ASP A 46 6.48 -18.40 6.11
N SER A 47 6.09 -18.00 4.88
CA SER A 47 7.05 -17.89 3.78
C SER A 47 7.85 -16.60 3.89
N ILE A 48 9.17 -16.69 3.79
CA ILE A 48 10.08 -15.54 3.68
C ILE A 48 10.36 -15.16 2.22
N VAL A 49 10.18 -16.09 1.27
CA VAL A 49 10.36 -15.85 -0.17
C VAL A 49 9.02 -15.79 -0.87
N GLY A 50 8.86 -14.86 -1.82
CA GLY A 50 8.05 -15.16 -3.00
C GLY A 50 7.06 -14.11 -3.48
N ALA A 51 6.32 -13.41 -2.62
CA ALA A 51 5.28 -12.50 -3.13
C ALA A 51 5.86 -11.17 -3.63
N PHE A 52 7.00 -10.73 -3.11
CA PHE A 52 7.62 -9.46 -3.50
C PHE A 52 8.77 -9.68 -4.50
N GLY A 53 9.10 -8.63 -5.26
CA GLY A 53 10.00 -8.68 -6.42
C GLY A 53 9.25 -8.88 -7.73
N SER A 54 9.96 -9.37 -8.74
CA SER A 54 9.38 -9.74 -10.04
C SER A 54 9.11 -11.25 -10.11
N VAL A 55 8.40 -11.67 -11.15
CA VAL A 55 8.12 -13.10 -11.40
C VAL A 55 9.40 -13.91 -11.57
N GLU A 56 10.41 -13.32 -12.21
CA GLU A 56 11.72 -13.93 -12.48
C GLU A 56 12.64 -13.85 -11.26
N HIS A 57 12.51 -12.79 -10.45
CA HIS A 57 13.37 -12.55 -9.29
C HIS A 57 12.51 -12.39 -8.01
N PRO A 58 11.97 -13.49 -7.46
CA PRO A 58 11.24 -13.45 -6.21
C PRO A 58 12.19 -13.10 -5.05
N LEU A 59 11.82 -12.08 -4.28
CA LEU A 59 12.63 -11.62 -3.15
C LEU A 59 12.57 -12.58 -1.98
N ASN A 60 13.69 -12.67 -1.27
CA ASN A 60 13.75 -13.19 0.09
C ASN A 60 13.65 -12.03 1.08
N LEU A 61 12.55 -11.95 1.81
CA LEU A 61 12.29 -10.87 2.76
C LEU A 61 13.32 -10.80 3.89
N SER A 62 14.10 -11.86 4.16
CA SER A 62 15.18 -11.79 5.16
C SER A 62 16.39 -10.97 4.74
N GLU A 63 16.50 -10.62 3.45
CA GLU A 63 17.57 -9.77 2.92
C GLU A 63 17.38 -8.30 3.35
N PHE A 64 16.15 -7.93 3.69
CA PHE A 64 15.81 -6.59 4.13
C PHE A 64 15.89 -6.50 5.66
N SER A 65 16.87 -5.74 6.15
CA SER A 65 17.10 -5.62 7.59
C SER A 65 15.96 -4.94 8.37
N PHE A 66 15.07 -4.24 7.68
CA PHE A 66 13.86 -3.62 8.22
C PHE A 66 12.66 -4.58 8.29
N ILE A 67 12.77 -5.80 7.78
CA ILE A 67 11.69 -6.79 7.88
C ILE A 67 11.88 -7.62 9.16
N VAL A 68 10.92 -7.51 10.08
CA VAL A 68 10.90 -8.28 11.32
C VAL A 68 9.76 -9.30 11.26
N ARG A 69 10.09 -10.59 11.42
CA ARG A 69 9.07 -11.65 11.43
C ARG A 69 8.17 -11.52 12.67
N GLU A 70 6.86 -11.57 12.46
CA GLU A 70 5.85 -11.49 13.51
C GLU A 70 4.75 -12.53 13.29
N ARG A 71 4.88 -13.70 13.93
CA ARG A 71 3.96 -14.84 13.77
C ARG A 71 3.70 -15.15 12.29
N SER A 72 2.49 -14.89 11.80
CA SER A 72 2.01 -15.20 10.45
C SER A 72 2.20 -14.08 9.43
N LYS A 73 2.88 -12.99 9.80
CA LYS A 73 3.15 -11.81 8.98
C LYS A 73 4.55 -11.28 9.30
N PHE A 74 4.91 -10.19 8.66
CA PHE A 74 6.10 -9.42 9.01
C PHE A 74 5.69 -7.99 9.37
N ARG A 75 6.54 -7.31 10.12
CA ARG A 75 6.41 -5.89 10.48
C ARG A 75 7.58 -5.13 9.86
N LEU A 76 7.31 -3.93 9.36
CA LEU A 76 8.38 -2.99 9.01
C LEU A 76 8.94 -2.37 10.29
N ASP A 77 10.26 -2.44 10.45
CA ASP A 77 11.01 -1.77 11.51
C ASP A 77 11.35 -0.34 11.09
N LEU A 78 10.49 0.58 11.47
CA LEU A 78 10.52 2.00 11.06
C LEU A 78 11.70 2.78 11.65
N ALA A 79 12.45 2.18 12.58
CA ALA A 79 13.72 2.73 13.06
C ALA A 79 14.86 2.56 12.04
N ARG A 80 14.63 1.83 10.95
CA ARG A 80 15.59 1.57 9.87
C ARG A 80 15.11 2.19 8.57
N GLU A 81 16.05 2.43 7.67
CA GLU A 81 15.74 2.81 6.29
C GLU A 81 14.93 1.69 5.62
N CYS A 82 13.74 2.03 5.14
CA CYS A 82 12.75 1.09 4.57
C CYS A 82 12.50 1.32 3.08
N VAL A 83 13.02 2.41 2.50
CA VAL A 83 12.70 2.85 1.13
C VAL A 83 13.95 2.91 0.28
N ASN A 84 14.97 3.66 0.72
CA ASN A 84 16.20 3.83 -0.04
C ASN A 84 17.00 2.53 -0.08
N GLY A 85 17.32 2.03 -1.29
CA GLY A 85 17.97 0.72 -1.48
C GLY A 85 17.02 -0.46 -1.32
N ALA A 86 15.71 -0.22 -1.27
CA ALA A 86 14.65 -1.21 -1.20
C ALA A 86 13.61 -1.02 -2.32
N GLU A 87 13.98 -0.36 -3.41
CA GLU A 87 13.10 -0.03 -4.54
C GLU A 87 12.40 -1.29 -5.08
N ILE A 88 13.12 -2.40 -5.26
CA ILE A 88 12.56 -3.69 -5.74
C ILE A 88 11.47 -4.28 -4.83
N PHE A 89 11.47 -3.94 -3.54
CA PHE A 89 10.42 -4.34 -2.62
C PHE A 89 9.14 -3.53 -2.84
N TRP A 90 9.26 -2.21 -3.07
CA TRP A 90 8.14 -1.32 -3.33
C TRP A 90 7.62 -1.42 -4.77
N ASN A 91 8.50 -1.63 -5.73
CA ASN A 91 8.21 -1.82 -7.15
C ASN A 91 7.70 -3.23 -7.48
N ALA A 92 7.38 -4.04 -6.47
CA ALA A 92 7.02 -5.43 -6.64
C ALA A 92 5.94 -5.62 -7.70
N CYS A 93 6.20 -6.52 -8.64
CA CYS A 93 5.25 -6.90 -9.66
C CYS A 93 5.27 -8.42 -9.86
N SER A 94 4.79 -9.12 -8.84
CA SER A 94 4.59 -10.55 -8.89
C SER A 94 3.13 -10.86 -9.18
N PHE A 95 2.83 -11.86 -10.01
CA PHE A 95 1.45 -12.36 -10.14
C PHE A 95 1.00 -13.20 -8.92
N ARG A 96 1.58 -12.96 -7.74
CA ARG A 96 1.29 -13.66 -6.49
C ARG A 96 0.61 -12.69 -5.53
N ARG A 97 -0.23 -13.24 -4.66
CA ARG A 97 -0.88 -12.44 -3.62
C ARG A 97 0.14 -12.06 -2.56
N GLY A 98 0.20 -10.79 -2.22
CA GLY A 98 1.04 -10.22 -1.19
C GLY A 98 0.62 -8.77 -0.95
N SER A 99 0.88 -8.24 0.24
CA SER A 99 0.49 -6.85 0.54
C SER A 99 1.42 -6.25 1.58
N VAL A 100 1.83 -5.00 1.36
CA VAL A 100 2.26 -4.10 2.44
C VAL A 100 1.02 -3.35 2.92
N VAL A 101 0.81 -3.30 4.24
CA VAL A 101 -0.27 -2.55 4.88
C VAL A 101 0.36 -1.47 5.73
N VAL A 102 0.05 -0.21 5.46
CA VAL A 102 0.45 0.95 6.26
C VAL A 102 -0.77 1.45 7.02
N LEU A 103 -0.70 1.48 8.35
CA LEU A 103 -1.79 1.97 9.21
C LEU A 103 -1.47 3.40 9.66
N LEU A 104 -2.44 4.30 9.51
CA LEU A 104 -2.35 5.71 9.88
C LEU A 104 -3.48 6.06 10.85
N GLU A 105 -3.31 7.16 11.58
CA GLU A 105 -4.39 7.71 12.39
C GLU A 105 -5.58 8.14 11.51
N GLY A 106 -6.79 8.09 12.07
CA GLY A 106 -8.00 8.52 11.37
C GLY A 106 -8.03 10.01 11.02
N GLU A 107 -7.23 10.81 11.72
CA GLU A 107 -7.14 12.26 11.52
C GLU A 107 -6.10 12.66 10.47
N PHE A 108 -5.27 11.71 10.00
CA PHE A 108 -4.27 11.98 8.98
C PHE A 108 -4.94 12.52 7.70
N ASP A 109 -4.40 13.62 7.18
CA ASP A 109 -4.86 14.21 5.92
C ASP A 109 -4.15 13.57 4.73
N PRO A 110 -4.82 12.74 3.91
CA PRO A 110 -4.19 12.10 2.78
C PRO A 110 -4.01 13.05 1.58
N ALA A 111 -4.63 14.24 1.60
CA ALA A 111 -4.71 15.10 0.42
C ALA A 111 -3.33 15.56 -0.13
N PRO A 112 -2.31 15.89 0.69
CA PRO A 112 -0.99 16.25 0.17
C PRO A 112 -0.31 15.13 -0.63
N ILE A 113 -0.57 13.86 -0.25
CA ILE A 113 -0.04 12.67 -0.93
C ILE A 113 -0.86 12.39 -2.18
N LEU A 114 -2.18 12.37 -2.06
CA LEU A 114 -3.09 12.01 -3.14
C LEU A 114 -3.03 13.00 -4.32
N ARG A 115 -2.73 14.29 -4.09
CA ARG A 115 -2.49 15.27 -5.17
C ARG A 115 -1.26 14.98 -6.04
N ARG A 116 -0.43 14.01 -5.65
CA ARG A 116 0.71 13.54 -6.45
C ARG A 116 0.38 12.29 -7.27
N CYS A 117 -0.81 11.73 -7.07
CA CYS A 117 -1.32 10.57 -7.78
C CYS A 117 -2.06 11.00 -9.06
N THR A 118 -2.21 10.06 -10.01
CA THR A 118 -2.77 10.36 -11.34
C THR A 118 -4.25 10.04 -11.47
N GLU A 119 -4.79 9.15 -10.63
CA GLU A 119 -6.20 8.74 -10.72
C GLU A 119 -6.67 8.23 -9.35
N ILE A 120 -7.90 8.53 -8.97
CA ILE A 120 -8.56 7.96 -7.80
C ILE A 120 -9.92 7.41 -8.21
N SER A 121 -10.16 6.12 -8.02
CA SER A 121 -11.44 5.48 -8.30
C SER A 121 -11.90 4.61 -7.12
N ILE A 122 -13.06 3.99 -7.26
CA ILE A 122 -13.57 3.01 -6.30
C ILE A 122 -13.17 1.62 -6.75
N ASP A 123 -12.57 0.82 -5.86
CA ASP A 123 -12.25 -0.57 -6.17
C ASP A 123 -13.49 -1.45 -6.09
N GLU A 124 -13.97 -1.87 -7.25
CA GLU A 124 -15.06 -2.84 -7.39
C GLU A 124 -14.62 -4.28 -7.05
N THR A 125 -13.31 -4.55 -7.00
CA THR A 125 -12.73 -5.89 -6.78
C THR A 125 -11.58 -5.92 -5.75
N PRO A 126 -11.80 -5.46 -4.51
CA PRO A 126 -10.75 -5.18 -3.51
C PRO A 126 -9.97 -6.36 -2.94
N ASN A 127 -10.23 -7.56 -3.45
CA ASN A 127 -9.51 -8.79 -3.10
C ASN A 127 -8.58 -9.28 -4.23
N MET A 128 -8.55 -8.59 -5.37
CA MET A 128 -7.60 -8.84 -6.46
C MET A 128 -6.23 -8.28 -6.06
N GLY A 129 -5.14 -9.03 -6.24
CA GLY A 129 -3.78 -8.64 -5.85
C GLY A 129 -3.46 -8.76 -4.35
N ASN A 130 -4.34 -8.31 -3.47
CA ASN A 130 -4.10 -8.31 -2.03
C ASN A 130 -4.26 -9.68 -1.35
N SER A 131 -3.51 -9.85 -0.26
CA SER A 131 -3.70 -11.00 0.63
C SER A 131 -5.00 -10.87 1.44
N PRO A 132 -5.83 -11.92 1.59
CA PRO A 132 -7.07 -11.85 2.37
C PRO A 132 -6.87 -11.41 3.83
N ALA A 133 -5.73 -11.74 4.42
CA ALA A 133 -5.39 -11.31 5.78
C ALA A 133 -5.09 -9.81 5.86
N ALA A 134 -4.52 -9.22 4.80
CA ALA A 134 -4.27 -7.79 4.69
C ALA A 134 -5.57 -7.01 4.55
N THR A 135 -6.48 -7.44 3.66
CA THR A 135 -7.79 -6.79 3.49
C THR A 135 -8.65 -6.91 4.75
N LYS A 136 -8.57 -8.05 5.46
CA LYS A 136 -9.23 -8.21 6.78
C LYS A 136 -8.66 -7.24 7.82
N LEU A 137 -7.35 -7.03 7.86
CA LEU A 137 -6.73 -6.05 8.74
C LEU A 137 -7.18 -4.62 8.38
N ALA A 138 -7.20 -4.28 7.10
CA ALA A 138 -7.60 -2.96 6.60
C ALA A 138 -9.04 -2.61 7.00
N LYS A 139 -9.98 -3.51 6.73
CA LYS A 139 -11.40 -3.36 7.13
C LYS A 139 -11.56 -3.19 8.63
N ARG A 140 -10.80 -3.94 9.42
CA ARG A 140 -10.81 -3.82 10.88
C ARG A 140 -10.26 -2.46 11.32
N ALA A 141 -9.11 -2.04 10.80
CA ALA A 141 -8.50 -0.76 11.13
C ALA A 141 -9.46 0.40 10.81
N MET A 142 -10.10 0.36 9.64
CA MET A 142 -11.15 1.29 9.25
C MET A 142 -12.32 1.31 10.24
N SER A 143 -12.83 0.15 10.65
CA SER A 143 -13.91 0.08 11.65
C SER A 143 -13.49 0.59 13.04
N GLU A 144 -12.18 0.61 13.32
CA GLU A 144 -11.59 1.18 14.54
C GLU A 144 -11.23 2.67 14.35
N GLY A 145 -11.67 3.31 13.27
CA GLY A 145 -11.45 4.74 13.02
C GLY A 145 -10.06 5.08 12.47
N ARG A 146 -9.33 4.12 11.90
CA ARG A 146 -7.99 4.32 11.31
C ARG A 146 -8.01 4.25 9.79
N ILE A 147 -7.00 4.81 9.16
CA ILE A 147 -6.78 4.65 7.71
C ILE A 147 -5.81 3.49 7.50
N ALA A 148 -6.09 2.65 6.49
CA ALA A 148 -5.18 1.61 6.03
C ALA A 148 -4.90 1.77 4.54
N VAL A 149 -3.62 1.93 4.18
CA VAL A 149 -3.12 2.01 2.81
C VAL A 149 -2.43 0.70 2.46
N LEU A 150 -2.82 0.10 1.34
CA LEU A 150 -2.30 -1.20 0.89
C LEU A 150 -1.52 -1.04 -0.41
N PHE A 151 -0.34 -1.64 -0.47
CA PHE A 151 0.41 -1.86 -1.70
C PHE A 151 0.43 -3.35 -1.99
N SER A 152 -0.26 -3.77 -3.05
CA SER A 152 -0.28 -5.17 -3.44
C SER A 152 1.06 -5.57 -4.04
N ALA A 153 1.50 -6.80 -3.83
CA ALA A 153 2.76 -7.27 -4.40
C ALA A 153 2.67 -7.51 -5.92
N SER A 154 1.47 -7.41 -6.50
CA SER A 154 1.25 -7.50 -7.95
C SER A 154 1.40 -6.19 -8.69
N ASN A 155 1.11 -5.08 -8.04
CA ASN A 155 1.18 -3.75 -8.65
C ASN A 155 2.23 -2.86 -7.98
N GLY A 156 2.69 -3.22 -6.79
CA GLY A 156 3.72 -2.50 -6.05
C GLY A 156 3.30 -1.05 -5.85
N ILE A 157 4.24 -0.14 -6.14
CA ILE A 157 4.08 1.31 -6.03
C ILE A 157 3.23 1.92 -7.15
N GLU A 158 2.85 1.15 -8.18
CA GLU A 158 2.02 1.67 -9.28
C GLU A 158 0.60 2.02 -8.78
N TRP A 159 0.09 1.22 -7.84
CA TRP A 159 -1.27 1.33 -7.32
C TRP A 159 -1.30 1.15 -5.80
N MET A 160 -2.22 1.85 -5.14
CA MET A 160 -2.54 1.59 -3.74
C MET A 160 -4.04 1.53 -3.49
N ASP A 161 -4.45 0.75 -2.49
CA ASP A 161 -5.82 0.74 -1.98
C ASP A 161 -5.91 1.50 -0.68
N ILE A 162 -6.96 2.29 -0.51
CA ILE A 162 -7.19 3.07 0.72
C ILE A 162 -8.52 2.68 1.36
N TYR A 163 -8.42 2.15 2.57
CA TYR A 163 -9.54 1.92 3.47
C TYR A 163 -9.53 3.03 4.52
N ALA A 164 -10.56 3.87 4.54
CA ALA A 164 -10.59 5.05 5.39
C ALA A 164 -11.94 5.19 6.11
N PRO A 165 -12.00 5.77 7.31
CA PRO A 165 -13.27 6.07 7.98
C PRO A 165 -14.09 7.09 7.18
N GLU A 166 -15.42 7.10 7.37
CA GLU A 166 -16.37 7.93 6.61
C GLU A 166 -15.95 9.40 6.49
N ALA A 167 -15.53 10.03 7.59
CA ALA A 167 -15.07 11.42 7.62
C ALA A 167 -13.85 11.72 6.70
N VAL A 168 -13.05 10.71 6.40
CA VAL A 168 -11.90 10.81 5.49
C VAL A 168 -12.32 10.44 4.07
N GLN A 169 -13.28 9.52 3.90
CA GLN A 169 -13.80 9.14 2.59
C GLN A 169 -14.35 10.35 1.84
N ASP A 170 -15.14 11.21 2.50
CA ASP A 170 -15.69 12.43 1.87
C ASP A 170 -14.60 13.33 1.30
N LYS A 171 -13.47 13.44 2.01
CA LYS A 171 -12.31 14.23 1.56
C LYS A 171 -11.65 13.59 0.34
N ILE A 172 -11.49 12.27 0.35
CA ILE A 172 -10.88 11.52 -0.77
C ILE A 172 -11.80 11.60 -2.00
N SER A 173 -13.12 11.43 -1.84
CA SER A 173 -14.09 11.52 -2.93
C SER A 173 -14.06 12.90 -3.59
N LYS A 174 -14.06 13.98 -2.80
CA LYS A 174 -13.93 15.33 -3.35
C LYS A 174 -12.61 15.50 -4.11
N LEU A 175 -11.52 14.96 -3.58
CA LEU A 175 -10.22 15.03 -4.24
C LEU A 175 -10.18 14.18 -5.52
N ALA A 176 -10.92 13.08 -5.57
CA ALA A 176 -11.05 12.27 -6.78
C ALA A 176 -11.74 13.06 -7.90
N ASP A 177 -12.79 13.83 -7.58
CA ASP A 177 -13.43 14.72 -8.54
C ASP A 177 -12.47 15.81 -9.07
N GLU A 178 -11.64 16.37 -8.18
CA GLU A 178 -10.60 17.35 -8.55
C GLU A 178 -9.53 16.74 -9.47
N ILE A 179 -8.99 15.57 -9.12
CA ILE A 179 -7.87 14.93 -9.85
C ILE A 179 -8.33 14.33 -11.18
N ASN A 180 -9.46 13.63 -11.18
CA ASN A 180 -9.96 12.96 -12.38
C ASN A 180 -10.69 13.94 -13.33
N GLY A 181 -11.23 15.04 -12.79
CA GLY A 181 -12.03 16.02 -13.52
C GLY A 181 -11.23 17.05 -14.31
N ASP A 182 -9.90 17.08 -14.16
CA ASP A 182 -9.00 17.95 -14.93
C ASP A 182 -8.76 17.46 -16.39
N GLU A 183 -9.50 16.46 -16.87
CA GLU A 183 -9.65 16.17 -18.30
C GLU A 183 -10.82 16.99 -18.91
N ILE A 184 -10.56 18.27 -19.25
CA ILE A 184 -11.39 19.04 -20.19
C ILE A 184 -10.51 19.74 -21.23
#